data_AF-A0A7X6UNE1-F1
#
_entry.id   AF-A0A7X6UNE1-F1
#
_cell.length_a   1.000
_cell.length_b   1.000
_cell.length_c   1.000
_cell.angle_alpha   90.00
_cell.angle_beta   90.00
_cell.angle_gamma   90.00
#
_symmetry.space_group_name_H-M   'P 1'
#
loop_
_entity.id
_entity.type
_entity.pdbx_description
1 polymer ?
#
loop_
_entity_poly.entity_id
_entity_poly.type
_entity_poly.pdbx_seq_one_letter_code
_entity_poly.pdbx_strand_id
1 'polypeptide(L)'
;MYRLRRFCSGILFVIIAFSTFIGAQGALTKKQILLVVPARQRPLQVAFDMRDFKSTLLLSYEQGAQPDQLAIHMWSEASQKWLMLSLDDLQHGDFIVRSPRAVIVVAEHNQLPIPILEAVSRWKDVTVIESIQPAEMLNVFNSAYKFRASEWEWLSKRYGFELEDLNRDVRKFNPYTIPQSQVPRSLPKIDEDPNDIPAAVMEKR
;
A
#
# COMPACT_ATOMS: atom_id res chain seq x y z
N MET A 1 -22.07 -9.80 -79.55
CA MET A 1 -20.77 -10.49 -79.67
C MET A 1 -20.17 -10.66 -78.27
N TYR A 2 -19.83 -11.91 -77.94
CA TYR A 2 -19.12 -12.44 -76.76
C TYR A 2 -17.97 -11.54 -76.24
N ARG A 3 -17.58 -11.49 -74.95
CA ARG A 3 -17.10 -12.62 -74.12
C ARG A 3 -16.83 -12.18 -72.65
N LEU A 4 -17.21 -13.05 -71.71
CA LEU A 4 -16.72 -13.15 -70.33
C LEU A 4 -15.18 -13.12 -70.23
N ARG A 5 -14.65 -12.57 -69.13
CA ARG A 5 -13.42 -13.09 -68.51
C ARG A 5 -13.49 -13.01 -66.98
N ARG A 6 -13.73 -14.18 -66.38
CA ARG A 6 -13.39 -14.54 -64.99
C ARG A 6 -11.88 -14.76 -64.90
N PHE A 7 -11.23 -14.34 -63.81
CA PHE A 7 -10.01 -14.92 -63.24
C PHE A 7 -10.02 -14.55 -61.74
N CYS A 8 -10.41 -15.47 -60.86
CA CYS A 8 -9.61 -16.54 -60.23
C CYS A 8 -8.70 -16.02 -59.11
N SER A 9 -9.12 -16.38 -57.89
CA SER A 9 -8.34 -16.93 -56.77
C SER A 9 -7.00 -16.31 -56.41
N GLY A 10 -6.95 -15.82 -55.16
CA GLY A 10 -5.72 -15.63 -54.40
C GLY A 10 -6.01 -15.40 -52.93
N ILE A 11 -6.75 -16.31 -52.29
CA ILE A 11 -6.87 -16.35 -50.83
C ILE A 11 -5.51 -16.78 -50.28
N LEU A 12 -4.75 -15.84 -49.73
CA LEU A 12 -3.53 -16.12 -48.96
C LEU A 12 -3.87 -16.03 -47.48
N PHE A 13 -4.23 -17.16 -46.88
CA PHE A 13 -4.33 -17.32 -45.43
C PHE A 13 -2.91 -17.32 -44.84
N VAL A 14 -2.48 -16.21 -44.25
CA VAL A 14 -1.26 -16.17 -43.43
C VAL A 14 -1.68 -16.46 -41.99
N ILE A 15 -1.54 -17.73 -41.59
CA ILE A 15 -1.70 -18.16 -40.20
C ILE A 15 -0.42 -17.77 -39.46
N ILE A 16 -0.41 -16.59 -38.83
CA ILE A 16 0.65 -16.21 -37.89
C ILE A 16 0.29 -16.87 -36.56
N ALA A 17 0.93 -18.00 -36.27
CA ALA A 17 0.93 -18.61 -34.95
C ALA A 17 1.70 -17.67 -33.99
N PHE A 18 0.96 -16.78 -33.33
CA PHE A 18 1.48 -15.96 -32.24
C PHE A 18 1.65 -16.88 -31.01
N SER A 19 2.82 -17.51 -30.91
CA SER A 19 3.26 -18.15 -29.68
C SER A 19 3.53 -17.06 -28.64
N THR A 20 2.50 -16.70 -27.89
CA THR A 20 2.64 -15.88 -26.69
C THR A 20 3.38 -16.71 -25.63
N PHE A 21 4.70 -16.56 -25.64
CA PHE A 21 5.53 -16.79 -24.47
C PHE A 21 4.99 -15.88 -23.35
N ILE A 22 4.12 -16.42 -22.50
CA ILE A 22 3.84 -15.83 -21.19
C ILE A 22 5.11 -16.06 -20.38
N GLY A 23 6.04 -15.11 -20.48
CA GLY A 23 7.22 -15.07 -19.63
C GLY A 23 6.76 -15.01 -18.19
N ALA A 24 6.88 -16.12 -17.47
CA ALA A 24 6.82 -16.15 -16.03
C ALA A 24 8.03 -15.35 -15.52
N GLN A 25 7.84 -14.04 -15.33
CA GLN A 25 8.82 -13.23 -14.63
C GLN A 25 8.78 -13.67 -13.16
N GLY A 26 9.78 -14.47 -12.79
CA GLY A 26 10.09 -14.76 -11.40
C GLY A 26 10.55 -13.49 -10.70
N ALA A 27 9.60 -12.65 -10.29
CA ALA A 27 9.85 -11.69 -9.24
C ALA A 27 10.07 -12.48 -7.95
N LEU A 28 11.18 -12.23 -7.27
CA LEU A 28 11.33 -12.60 -5.86
C LEU A 28 10.23 -11.85 -5.09
N THR A 29 9.05 -12.47 -5.01
CA THR A 29 7.83 -11.83 -4.48
C THR A 29 7.95 -11.70 -2.98
N LYS A 30 8.53 -10.59 -2.53
CA LYS A 30 8.45 -10.10 -1.16
C LYS A 30 6.97 -10.05 -0.78
N LYS A 31 6.63 -10.45 0.44
CA LYS A 31 5.26 -10.32 0.95
C LYS A 31 4.86 -8.85 0.90
N GLN A 32 3.73 -8.57 0.27
CA GLN A 32 3.24 -7.22 0.02
C GLN A 32 2.39 -6.72 1.20
N ILE A 33 2.30 -5.41 1.37
CA ILE A 33 1.28 -4.81 2.24
C ILE A 33 0.02 -4.63 1.39
N LEU A 34 -1.14 -5.04 1.90
CA LEU A 34 -2.42 -4.68 1.29
C LEU A 34 -2.89 -3.37 1.93
N LEU A 35 -3.00 -2.31 1.14
CA LEU A 35 -3.45 -1.01 1.59
C LEU A 35 -4.81 -0.70 0.96
N VAL A 36 -5.84 -0.58 1.78
CA VAL A 36 -7.21 -0.29 1.38
C VAL A 36 -7.55 1.13 1.83
N VAL A 37 -7.88 2.02 0.89
CA VAL A 37 -8.14 3.44 1.19
C VAL A 37 -9.43 3.94 0.54
N PRO A 38 -10.11 4.96 1.09
CA PRO A 38 -11.26 5.53 0.42
C PRO A 38 -10.81 6.23 -0.87
N ALA A 39 -11.69 6.30 -1.86
CA ALA A 39 -11.50 6.98 -3.15
C ALA A 39 -11.54 8.52 -3.00
N ARG A 40 -10.76 9.04 -2.06
CA ARG A 40 -10.60 10.47 -1.77
C ARG A 40 -9.18 10.88 -2.10
N GLN A 41 -9.03 12.10 -2.61
CA GLN A 41 -7.75 12.61 -3.12
C GLN A 41 -6.60 12.48 -2.10
N ARG A 42 -6.82 12.89 -0.84
CA ARG A 42 -5.77 12.89 0.19
C ARG A 42 -5.31 11.47 0.56
N PRO A 43 -6.19 10.54 1.00
CA PRO A 43 -5.77 9.15 1.28
C PRO A 43 -5.14 8.44 0.08
N LEU A 44 -5.68 8.65 -1.13
CA LEU A 44 -5.11 8.07 -2.34
C LEU A 44 -3.69 8.58 -2.62
N GLN A 45 -3.45 9.88 -2.46
CA GLN A 45 -2.11 10.45 -2.66
C GLN A 45 -1.10 9.82 -1.69
N VAL A 46 -1.44 9.72 -0.40
CA VAL A 46 -0.56 9.06 0.58
C VAL A 46 -0.34 7.60 0.21
N ALA A 47 -1.39 6.90 -0.21
CA ALA A 47 -1.30 5.49 -0.57
C ALA A 47 -0.41 5.22 -1.78
N PHE A 48 -0.42 6.11 -2.79
CA PHE A 48 0.52 6.06 -3.90
C PHE A 48 1.96 6.33 -3.45
N ASP A 49 2.18 7.31 -2.58
CA ASP A 49 3.52 7.56 -2.02
C ASP A 49 4.03 6.32 -1.24
N MET A 50 3.15 5.62 -0.50
CA MET A 50 3.51 4.40 0.25
C MET A 50 3.95 3.27 -0.67
N ARG A 51 3.26 3.12 -1.80
CA ARG A 51 3.56 2.14 -2.83
C ARG A 51 4.92 2.39 -3.48
N ASP A 52 5.31 3.65 -3.63
CA ASP A 52 6.62 4.00 -4.18
C ASP A 52 7.76 3.66 -3.19
N PHE A 53 7.48 3.66 -1.88
CA PHE A 53 8.46 3.26 -0.87
C PHE A 53 8.64 1.75 -0.69
N LYS A 54 7.55 0.97 -0.74
CA LYS A 54 7.56 -0.47 -0.47
C LYS A 54 6.54 -1.17 -1.36
N SER A 55 6.73 -2.48 -1.57
CA SER A 55 5.78 -3.27 -2.36
C SER A 55 4.41 -3.34 -1.67
N THR A 56 3.48 -2.55 -2.18
CA THR A 56 2.13 -2.39 -1.66
C THR A 56 1.12 -2.67 -2.75
N LEU A 57 0.15 -3.52 -2.44
CA LEU A 57 -1.04 -3.72 -3.26
C LEU A 57 -2.08 -2.68 -2.83
N LEU A 58 -2.45 -1.80 -3.75
CA LEU A 58 -3.33 -0.67 -3.47
C LEU A 58 -4.76 -0.98 -3.92
N LEU A 59 -5.68 -0.95 -2.96
CA LEU A 59 -7.11 -0.97 -3.19
C LEU A 59 -7.71 0.38 -2.80
N SER A 60 -8.64 0.85 -3.62
CA SER A 60 -9.48 1.99 -3.32
C SER A 60 -10.93 1.55 -3.22
N TYR A 61 -11.68 2.11 -2.28
CA TYR A 61 -13.11 1.87 -2.19
C TYR A 61 -13.90 3.17 -2.24
N GLU A 62 -15.07 3.11 -2.84
CA GLU A 62 -16.04 4.18 -2.85
C GLU A 62 -17.36 3.64 -2.33
N GLN A 63 -17.91 4.31 -1.32
CA GLN A 63 -19.24 4.01 -0.80
C GLN A 63 -20.21 5.03 -1.37
N GLY A 64 -21.17 4.56 -2.15
CA GLY A 64 -22.28 5.37 -2.65
C GLY A 64 -23.27 5.74 -1.56
N ALA A 65 -24.36 6.40 -1.94
CA ALA A 65 -25.41 6.82 -1.00
C ALA A 65 -26.16 5.64 -0.38
N GLN A 66 -26.15 4.47 -1.04
CA GLN A 66 -26.72 3.23 -0.54
C GLN A 66 -25.62 2.24 -0.12
N PRO A 67 -25.82 1.45 0.95
CA PRO A 67 -24.85 0.45 1.40
C PRO A 67 -24.42 -0.56 0.30
N ASP A 68 -25.33 -0.82 -0.63
CA ASP A 68 -25.24 -1.77 -1.73
C ASP A 68 -24.41 -1.21 -2.91
N GLN A 69 -24.08 0.08 -2.88
CA GLN A 69 -23.26 0.76 -3.89
C GLN A 69 -21.81 0.85 -3.42
N LEU A 70 -21.21 -0.31 -3.11
CA LEU A 70 -19.80 -0.41 -2.78
C LEU A 70 -18.99 -0.72 -4.04
N ALA A 71 -18.19 0.24 -4.49
CA ALA A 71 -17.25 0.03 -5.59
C ALA A 71 -15.84 -0.17 -5.03
N ILE A 72 -15.17 -1.27 -5.41
CA ILE A 72 -13.79 -1.55 -5.03
C ILE A 72 -12.96 -1.53 -6.31
N HIS A 73 -11.82 -0.86 -6.25
CA HIS A 73 -10.89 -0.73 -7.36
C HIS A 73 -9.50 -1.16 -6.90
N MET A 74 -8.81 -1.96 -7.70
CA MET A 74 -7.43 -2.32 -7.50
C MET A 74 -6.54 -1.53 -8.46
N TRP A 75 -5.46 -0.95 -7.97
CA TRP A 75 -4.45 -0.38 -8.84
C TRP A 75 -3.59 -1.49 -9.45
N SER A 76 -3.56 -1.56 -10.78
CA SER A 76 -2.72 -2.52 -11.50
C SER A 76 -1.41 -1.87 -11.94
N GLU A 77 -0.30 -2.31 -11.36
CA GLU A 77 1.04 -1.85 -11.77
C GLU A 77 1.35 -2.17 -13.23
N ALA A 78 0.91 -3.31 -13.74
CA ALA A 78 1.19 -3.72 -15.12
C ALA A 78 0.51 -2.83 -16.16
N SER A 79 -0.70 -2.35 -15.87
CA SER A 79 -1.49 -1.55 -16.80
C SER A 79 -1.53 -0.06 -16.45
N GLN A 80 -1.03 0.33 -15.28
CA GLN A 80 -1.13 1.67 -14.71
C GLN A 80 -2.57 2.21 -14.74
N LYS A 81 -3.52 1.34 -14.39
CA LYS A 81 -4.96 1.61 -14.40
C LYS A 81 -5.64 1.01 -13.19
N TRP A 82 -6.75 1.62 -12.81
CA TRP A 82 -7.70 1.06 -11.86
C TRP A 82 -8.49 -0.06 -12.55
N LEU A 83 -8.51 -1.23 -11.91
CA LEU A 83 -9.34 -2.36 -12.28
C LEU A 83 -10.47 -2.48 -11.27
N MET A 84 -11.71 -2.64 -11.75
CA MET A 84 -12.84 -2.91 -10.86
C MET A 84 -12.67 -4.30 -10.25
N LEU A 85 -12.91 -4.39 -8.94
CA LEU A 85 -12.84 -5.62 -8.16
C LEU A 85 -14.20 -5.84 -7.50
N SER A 86 -14.74 -7.06 -7.57
CA SER A 86 -15.97 -7.36 -6.84
C SER A 86 -15.68 -7.57 -5.36
N LEU A 87 -16.72 -7.45 -4.52
CA LEU A 87 -16.60 -7.82 -3.11
C LEU A 87 -16.25 -9.30 -2.94
N ASP A 88 -16.75 -10.16 -3.82
CA ASP A 88 -16.47 -11.59 -3.81
C ASP A 88 -14.98 -11.87 -4.11
N ASP A 89 -14.40 -11.19 -5.09
CA ASP A 89 -12.96 -11.27 -5.38
C ASP A 89 -12.13 -10.79 -4.17
N LEU A 90 -12.59 -9.74 -3.47
CA LEU A 90 -11.95 -9.26 -2.25
C LEU A 90 -12.01 -10.31 -1.15
N GLN A 91 -13.18 -10.91 -0.95
CA GLN A 91 -13.42 -11.94 0.05
C GLN A 91 -12.57 -13.17 -0.22
N HIS A 92 -12.48 -13.65 -1.46
CA HIS A 92 -11.72 -14.85 -1.82
C HIS A 92 -10.21 -14.59 -1.90
N GLY A 93 -9.81 -13.37 -2.27
CA GLY A 93 -8.41 -12.98 -2.43
C GLY A 93 -7.79 -13.46 -3.73
N ASP A 94 -8.59 -13.78 -4.75
CA ASP A 94 -8.15 -14.42 -6.01
C ASP A 94 -7.20 -13.54 -6.84
N PHE A 95 -7.26 -12.23 -6.62
CA PHE A 95 -6.35 -11.25 -7.22
C PHE A 95 -4.95 -11.24 -6.57
N ILE A 96 -4.77 -11.92 -5.42
CA ILE A 96 -3.53 -11.92 -4.66
C ILE A 96 -2.82 -13.27 -4.81
N VAL A 97 -1.65 -13.27 -5.46
CA VAL A 97 -0.82 -14.49 -5.63
C VAL A 97 -0.27 -15.01 -4.30
N ARG A 98 0.01 -14.12 -3.33
CA ARG A 98 0.54 -14.46 -2.00
C ARG A 98 -0.10 -13.63 -0.90
N SER A 99 -0.52 -14.28 0.17
CA SER A 99 -1.10 -13.61 1.34
C SER A 99 -0.25 -12.41 1.80
N PRO A 100 -0.88 -11.24 2.02
CA PRO A 100 -0.17 -10.03 2.43
C PRO A 100 0.49 -10.22 3.80
N ARG A 101 1.57 -9.48 4.07
CA ARG A 101 2.23 -9.49 5.39
C ARG A 101 1.51 -8.65 6.44
N ALA A 102 0.73 -7.68 5.99
CA ALA A 102 -0.07 -6.78 6.81
C ALA A 102 -1.16 -6.22 5.92
N VAL A 103 -2.34 -6.00 6.51
CA VAL A 103 -3.46 -5.35 5.84
C VAL A 103 -3.77 -4.07 6.59
N ILE A 104 -3.82 -2.96 5.87
CA ILE A 104 -4.12 -1.66 6.47
C ILE A 104 -5.34 -1.10 5.76
N VAL A 105 -6.38 -0.82 6.54
CA VAL A 105 -7.61 -0.22 6.04
C VAL A 105 -7.72 1.18 6.60
N VAL A 106 -7.82 2.16 5.71
CA VAL A 106 -8.04 3.55 6.07
C VAL A 106 -9.50 3.85 5.86
N ALA A 107 -10.14 4.48 6.83
CA ALA A 107 -11.49 4.99 6.73
C ALA A 107 -11.61 6.27 7.55
N GLU A 108 -12.58 7.13 7.21
CA GLU A 108 -12.99 8.19 8.13
C GLU A 108 -13.88 7.58 9.23
N HIS A 109 -13.83 8.14 10.43
CA HIS A 109 -14.58 7.66 11.60
C HIS A 109 -16.05 7.36 11.23
N ASN A 110 -16.52 6.14 11.57
CA ASN A 110 -17.86 5.60 11.23
C ASN A 110 -18.20 5.50 9.73
N GLN A 111 -17.24 5.66 8.81
CA GLN A 111 -17.44 5.52 7.36
C GLN A 111 -16.71 4.31 6.77
N LEU A 112 -16.33 3.33 7.59
CA LEU A 112 -15.80 2.07 7.09
C LEU A 112 -16.96 1.15 6.69
N PRO A 113 -17.07 0.74 5.41
CA PRO A 113 -18.10 -0.22 5.01
C PRO A 113 -17.85 -1.57 5.70
N ILE A 114 -18.85 -2.05 6.45
CA ILE A 114 -18.81 -3.36 7.12
C ILE A 114 -18.40 -4.49 6.16
N PRO A 115 -18.90 -4.55 4.90
CA PRO A 115 -18.52 -5.62 3.98
C PRO A 115 -17.01 -5.65 3.67
N ILE A 116 -16.33 -4.50 3.63
CA ILE A 116 -14.88 -4.45 3.45
C ILE A 116 -14.18 -5.00 4.68
N LEU A 117 -14.60 -4.56 5.88
CA LEU A 117 -13.99 -5.00 7.13
C LEU A 117 -14.10 -6.53 7.29
N GLU A 118 -15.28 -7.09 7.01
CA GLU A 118 -15.50 -8.53 7.03
C GLU A 118 -14.60 -9.25 6.00
N ALA A 119 -14.56 -8.75 4.76
CA ALA A 119 -13.75 -9.33 3.70
C ALA A 119 -12.25 -9.34 4.06
N VAL A 120 -11.74 -8.28 4.70
CA VAL A 120 -10.32 -8.21 5.06
C VAL A 120 -9.97 -8.95 6.35
N SER A 121 -10.94 -9.17 7.25
CA SER A 121 -10.73 -9.75 8.57
C SER A 121 -10.15 -11.17 8.56
N ARG A 122 -10.26 -11.88 7.42
CA ARG A 122 -9.69 -13.22 7.22
C ARG A 122 -8.15 -13.23 7.15
N TRP A 123 -7.53 -12.10 6.84
CA TRP A 123 -6.07 -11.99 6.77
C TRP A 123 -5.49 -11.76 8.16
N LYS A 124 -4.20 -12.10 8.32
CA LYS A 124 -3.47 -11.82 9.56
C LYS A 124 -3.03 -10.37 9.57
N ASP A 125 -2.90 -9.81 10.77
CA ASP A 125 -2.33 -8.47 11.01
C ASP A 125 -3.08 -7.35 10.27
N VAL A 126 -4.41 -7.27 10.51
CA VAL A 126 -5.28 -6.20 10.02
C VAL A 126 -5.23 -5.01 10.97
N THR A 127 -4.88 -3.85 10.45
CA THR A 127 -4.90 -2.56 11.16
C THR A 127 -5.91 -1.64 10.51
N VAL A 128 -6.84 -1.10 11.31
CA VAL A 128 -7.81 -0.10 10.84
C VAL A 128 -7.38 1.27 11.33
N ILE A 129 -7.33 2.23 10.42
CA ILE A 129 -7.04 3.64 10.67
C ILE A 129 -8.34 4.39 10.47
N GLU A 130 -8.88 4.95 11.55
CA GLU A 130 -10.16 5.67 11.55
C GLU A 130 -10.01 7.17 11.20
N SER A 131 -8.92 7.51 10.53
CA SER A 131 -8.56 8.87 10.16
C SER A 131 -7.99 8.93 8.76
N ILE A 132 -8.41 9.96 8.02
CA ILE A 132 -7.90 10.30 6.69
C ILE A 132 -6.84 11.40 6.74
N GLN A 133 -6.43 11.82 7.95
CA GLN A 133 -5.38 12.82 8.12
C GLN A 133 -4.02 12.19 7.81
N PRO A 134 -3.20 12.75 6.91
CA PRO A 134 -1.96 12.10 6.51
C PRO A 134 -0.99 11.87 7.67
N ALA A 135 -0.90 12.78 8.64
CA ALA A 135 -0.01 12.61 9.80
C ALA A 135 -0.35 11.34 10.60
N GLU A 136 -1.62 11.14 10.93
CA GLU A 136 -2.10 9.96 11.65
C GLU A 136 -1.92 8.68 10.82
N MET A 137 -2.23 8.75 9.52
CA MET A 137 -2.02 7.63 8.59
C MET A 137 -0.55 7.20 8.57
N LEU A 138 0.38 8.15 8.41
CA LEU A 138 1.81 7.87 8.34
C LEU A 138 2.36 7.28 9.65
N ASN A 139 1.89 7.80 10.80
CA ASN A 139 2.27 7.26 12.10
C ASN A 139 1.88 5.77 12.24
N VAL A 140 0.67 5.41 11.82
CA VAL A 140 0.23 4.01 11.84
C VAL A 140 0.95 3.17 10.79
N PHE A 141 1.16 3.70 9.59
CA PHE A 141 1.89 3.02 8.51
C PHE A 141 3.31 2.63 8.92
N ASN A 142 3.97 3.42 9.76
CA ASN A 142 5.34 3.13 10.19
C ASN A 142 5.49 1.73 10.81
N SER A 143 4.48 1.23 11.53
CA SER A 143 4.50 -0.11 12.12
C SER A 143 4.69 -1.23 11.08
N ALA A 144 4.10 -1.07 9.90
CA ALA A 144 4.15 -2.04 8.81
C ALA A 144 5.26 -1.74 7.78
N TYR A 145 5.47 -0.47 7.46
CA TYR A 145 6.41 -0.02 6.43
C TYR A 145 7.85 0.11 6.95
N LYS A 146 8.02 0.41 8.26
CA LYS A 146 9.29 0.68 8.93
C LYS A 146 10.09 1.74 8.17
N PHE A 147 9.61 2.99 8.21
CA PHE A 147 10.20 4.07 7.45
C PHE A 147 11.60 4.39 7.94
N ARG A 148 12.49 4.67 6.98
CA ARG A 148 13.84 5.18 7.24
C ARG A 148 13.80 6.67 7.53
N ALA A 149 14.83 7.19 8.18
CA ALA A 149 15.05 8.62 8.37
C ALA A 149 14.83 9.47 7.11
N SER A 150 15.37 9.05 5.97
CA SER A 150 15.23 9.77 4.69
C SER A 150 13.80 9.73 4.14
N GLU A 151 13.06 8.64 4.40
CA GLU A 151 11.65 8.50 4.01
C GLU A 151 10.78 9.43 4.87
N TRP A 152 11.05 9.49 6.18
CA TRP A 152 10.41 10.45 7.08
C TRP A 152 10.67 11.90 6.70
N GLU A 153 11.92 12.26 6.38
CA GLU A 153 12.27 13.62 5.95
C GLU A 153 11.59 13.98 4.62
N TRP A 154 11.50 13.04 3.69
CA TRP A 154 10.77 13.26 2.44
C TRP A 154 9.28 13.48 2.70
N LEU A 155 8.67 12.64 3.54
CA LEU A 155 7.25 12.72 3.91
C LEU A 155 6.93 14.04 4.63
N SER A 156 7.77 14.47 5.56
CA SER A 156 7.55 15.73 6.29
C SER A 156 7.58 16.93 5.36
N LYS A 157 8.53 16.97 4.41
CA LYS A 157 8.59 18.02 3.37
C LYS A 157 7.39 17.94 2.42
N ARG A 158 6.98 16.73 2.02
CA ARG A 158 5.88 16.49 1.08
C ARG A 158 4.55 16.98 1.62
N TYR A 159 4.30 16.76 2.91
CA TYR A 159 3.01 17.06 3.55
C TYR A 159 3.05 18.26 4.52
N GLY A 160 4.22 18.88 4.72
CA GLY A 160 4.37 20.09 5.54
C GLY A 160 4.32 19.85 7.04
N PHE A 161 4.74 18.67 7.50
CA PHE A 161 4.69 18.30 8.92
C PHE A 161 6.01 18.53 9.65
N GLU A 162 5.93 18.62 10.98
CA GLU A 162 7.11 18.61 11.84
C GLU A 162 7.38 17.18 12.33
N LEU A 163 8.65 16.78 12.29
CA LEU A 163 9.09 15.48 12.79
C LEU A 163 9.48 15.59 14.24
N GLU A 164 8.81 14.83 15.10
CA GLU A 164 9.23 14.62 16.48
C GLU A 164 9.99 13.31 16.60
N ASP A 165 11.25 13.39 17.02
CA ASP A 165 12.07 12.21 17.32
C ASP A 165 11.73 11.71 18.72
N LEU A 166 10.89 10.68 18.79
CA LEU A 166 10.46 10.06 20.05
C LEU A 166 11.61 9.40 20.81
N ASN A 167 12.70 9.06 20.12
CA ASN A 167 13.89 8.44 20.72
C ASN A 167 14.98 9.45 21.06
N ARG A 168 14.73 10.77 20.89
CA ARG A 168 15.73 11.82 21.13
C ARG A 168 16.39 11.69 22.51
N ASP A 169 15.60 11.44 23.55
CA ASP A 169 16.11 11.37 24.92
C ASP A 169 16.81 10.06 25.23
N VAL A 170 16.40 8.96 24.58
CA VAL A 170 17.11 7.68 24.64
C VAL A 170 18.44 7.75 23.89
N ARG A 171 18.52 8.48 22.77
CA ARG A 171 19.77 8.67 22.00
C ARG A 171 20.78 9.57 22.73
N LYS A 172 20.31 10.48 23.58
CA LYS A 172 21.18 11.26 24.50
C LYS A 172 21.77 10.39 25.62
N PHE A 173 21.19 9.22 25.88
CA PHE A 173 21.72 8.28 26.87
C PHE A 173 23.02 7.68 26.35
N ASN A 174 24.16 8.24 26.78
CA ASN A 174 25.47 7.63 26.59
C ASN A 174 25.84 6.83 27.85
N PRO A 175 25.84 5.48 27.80
CA PRO A 175 26.12 4.63 28.96
C PRO A 175 27.51 4.85 29.57
N TYR A 176 28.42 5.50 28.83
CA TYR A 176 29.77 5.83 29.31
C TYR A 176 29.87 7.20 30.02
N THR A 177 28.79 7.99 30.05
CA THR A 177 28.77 9.33 30.69
C THR A 177 28.06 9.39 32.03
N ILE A 178 27.48 8.29 32.50
CA ILE A 178 26.70 8.21 33.74
C ILE A 178 27.34 7.16 34.66
N PRO A 179 27.41 7.40 35.99
CA PRO A 179 27.90 6.39 36.93
C PRO A 179 27.09 5.10 36.82
N GLN A 180 27.76 3.93 36.92
CA GLN A 180 27.10 2.62 36.80
C GLN A 180 25.90 2.43 37.75
N SER A 181 25.87 3.12 38.89
CA SER A 181 24.77 3.12 39.84
C SER A 181 23.49 3.79 39.34
N GLN A 182 23.59 4.60 38.28
CA GLN A 182 22.47 5.34 37.66
C GLN A 182 22.05 4.75 36.31
N VAL A 183 22.68 3.66 35.87
CA VAL A 183 22.27 2.96 34.64
C VAL A 183 20.93 2.25 34.91
N PRO A 184 19.88 2.54 34.13
CA PRO A 184 18.60 1.83 34.26
C PRO A 184 18.82 0.31 34.14
N ARG A 185 18.23 -0.47 35.05
CA ARG A 185 18.37 -1.95 35.08
C ARG A 185 17.87 -2.62 33.79
N SER A 186 16.97 -1.97 33.08
CA SER A 186 16.60 -2.30 31.71
C SER A 186 16.90 -1.09 30.85
N LEU A 187 17.96 -1.17 30.06
CA LEU A 187 18.10 -0.23 28.94
C LEU A 187 16.88 -0.45 28.02
N PRO A 188 16.24 0.61 27.50
CA PRO A 188 15.38 0.46 26.34
C PRO A 188 16.18 -0.34 25.31
N LYS A 189 15.55 -1.31 24.62
CA LYS A 189 16.19 -1.88 23.44
C LYS A 189 16.40 -0.71 22.49
N ILE A 190 17.64 -0.22 22.43
CA ILE A 190 18.06 0.68 21.38
C ILE A 190 18.06 -0.23 20.16
N ASP A 191 17.07 -0.07 19.28
CA ASP A 191 17.24 -0.57 17.93
C ASP A 191 18.45 0.21 17.39
N GLU A 192 19.61 -0.46 17.37
CA GLU A 192 20.93 0.15 17.10
C GLU A 192 21.06 0.66 15.65
N ASP A 193 20.01 0.57 14.84
CA ASP A 193 20.02 1.15 13.50
C ASP A 193 19.83 2.68 13.63
N PRO A 194 20.88 3.49 13.37
CA PRO A 194 20.75 4.95 13.40
C PRO A 194 19.71 5.49 12.41
N ASN A 195 19.26 4.66 11.45
CA ASN A 195 18.20 4.97 10.49
C ASN A 195 16.79 4.63 10.97
N ASP A 196 16.64 3.92 12.09
CA ASP A 196 15.35 3.62 12.73
C ASP A 196 14.97 4.78 13.64
N ILE A 197 14.36 5.78 13.01
CA ILE A 197 13.72 6.89 13.73
C ILE A 197 12.25 6.50 13.87
N PRO A 198 11.75 6.15 15.05
CA PRO A 198 10.33 6.25 15.32
C PRO A 198 10.01 7.75 15.39
N ALA A 199 9.87 8.36 14.21
CA ALA A 199 9.38 9.71 14.12
C ALA A 199 7.86 9.66 14.29
N ALA A 200 7.35 10.45 15.23
CA ALA A 200 5.95 10.82 15.19
C ALA A 200 5.83 12.08 14.35
N VAL A 201 4.91 12.05 13.41
CA VAL A 201 4.49 13.22 12.66
C VAL A 201 3.48 13.98 13.51
N MET A 202 3.79 15.25 13.78
CA MET A 202 2.89 16.18 14.43
C MET A 202 2.37 17.16 13.37
N GLU A 203 1.05 17.38 13.34
CA GLU A 203 0.49 18.43 12.51
C GLU A 203 0.95 19.79 13.06
N LYS A 204 1.37 20.67 12.16
CA LYS A 204 1.80 22.01 12.53
C LYS A 204 0.57 22.81 12.98
N ARG A 205 0.52 23.16 14.27
CA ARG A 205 -0.53 24.01 14.84
C ARG A 205 -0.47 25.43 14.29
#